data_AF-A0A1S3D094-F1
#
_entry.id   AF-A0A1S3D094-F1
#
_cell.length_a   1.000
_cell.length_b   1.000
_cell.length_c   1.000
_cell.angle_alpha   90.00
_cell.angle_beta   90.00
_cell.angle_gamma   90.00
#
_symmetry.space_group_name_H-M   'P 1'
#
loop_
_entity.id
_entity.type
_entity.pdbx_description
1 polymer ?
#
loop_
_entity_poly.entity_id
_entity_poly.type
_entity_poly.pdbx_seq_one_letter_code
_entity_poly.pdbx_strand_id
1 'polypeptide(L)'
;MGQVGKLLEQYTQSLLEQGLRLEVVQLFKATEKRFNAARLMFELAEEEEARGSKPQRLKRLYLLTALLIDESNDQTGLGVKAWHRVEAYHFFMLAQRQLLMG
;
A
#
# COMPACT_ATOMS: atom_id res chain seq x y z
N MET A 1 27.93 0.02 -7.77
CA MET A 1 26.54 -0.33 -8.11
C MET A 1 26.54 -1.57 -9.00
N GLY A 2 26.48 -2.77 -8.41
CA GLY A 2 26.70 -4.03 -9.12
C GLY A 2 25.62 -4.35 -10.18
N GLN A 3 25.98 -5.14 -11.20
CA GLN A 3 25.09 -5.55 -12.30
C GLN A 3 23.72 -6.06 -11.84
N VAL A 4 23.65 -6.70 -10.66
CA VAL A 4 22.41 -7.19 -10.04
C VAL A 4 21.41 -6.06 -9.78
N GLY A 5 21.86 -4.89 -9.33
CA GLY A 5 20.98 -3.75 -9.05
C GLY A 5 20.34 -3.19 -10.33
N LYS A 6 21.11 -3.11 -11.42
CA LYS A 6 20.60 -2.64 -12.72
C LYS A 6 19.58 -3.61 -13.32
N LEU A 7 19.83 -4.91 -13.22
CA LEU A 7 18.91 -5.93 -13.72
C LEU A 7 17.59 -5.92 -12.92
N LEU A 8 17.68 -5.74 -11.60
CA LEU A 8 16.51 -5.67 -10.74
C LEU A 8 15.67 -4.41 -11.03
N GLU A 9 16.32 -3.28 -11.31
CA GLU A 9 15.64 -2.06 -11.75
C GLU A 9 14.93 -2.25 -13.11
N GLN A 10 15.60 -2.85 -14.09
CA GLN A 10 14.98 -3.18 -15.39
C GLN A 10 13.78 -4.14 -15.23
N TYR A 11 13.91 -5.14 -14.35
CA TYR A 11 12.82 -6.06 -14.05
C TYR A 11 11.64 -5.35 -13.37
N THR A 12 11.90 -4.49 -12.37
CA THR A 12 10.84 -3.69 -11.72
C THR A 12 10.12 -2.79 -12.73
N GLN A 13 10.85 -2.19 -13.66
CA GLN A 13 10.28 -1.35 -14.72
C GLN A 13 9.33 -2.16 -15.60
N SER A 14 9.76 -3.34 -16.06
CA SER A 14 8.95 -4.22 -16.89
C SER A 14 7.67 -4.72 -16.19
N LEU A 15 7.75 -5.01 -14.90
CA LEU A 15 6.59 -5.44 -14.10
C LEU A 15 5.60 -4.29 -13.86
N LEU A 16 6.10 -3.06 -13.69
CA LEU A 16 5.26 -1.86 -13.60
C LEU A 16 4.50 -1.61 -14.91
N GLU A 17 5.17 -1.78 -16.05
CA GLU A 17 4.56 -1.67 -17.39
C GLU A 17 3.49 -2.74 -17.61
N GLN A 18 3.68 -3.96 -17.09
CA GLN A 18 2.71 -5.05 -17.13
C GLN A 18 1.54 -4.87 -16.14
N GLY A 19 1.58 -3.85 -15.28
CA GLY A 19 0.55 -3.59 -14.27
C GLY A 19 0.61 -4.51 -13.04
N LEU A 20 1.66 -5.33 -12.91
CA LEU A 20 1.87 -6.28 -11.79
C LEU A 20 2.41 -5.58 -10.54
N ARG A 21 1.75 -4.49 -10.14
CA ARG A 21 2.23 -3.59 -9.07
C ARG A 21 2.37 -4.30 -7.72
N LEU A 22 1.56 -5.32 -7.43
CA LEU A 22 1.67 -6.10 -6.19
C LEU A 22 2.95 -6.94 -6.15
N GLU A 23 3.39 -7.49 -7.29
CA GLU A 23 4.64 -8.24 -7.38
C GLU A 23 5.84 -7.30 -7.21
N VAL A 24 5.74 -6.09 -7.77
CA VAL A 24 6.74 -5.03 -7.57
C VAL A 24 6.85 -4.64 -6.09
N VAL A 25 5.72 -4.53 -5.37
CA VAL A 25 5.73 -4.28 -3.92
C VAL A 25 6.45 -5.41 -3.17
N GLN A 26 6.19 -6.68 -3.52
CA GLN A 26 6.88 -7.81 -2.89
C GLN A 26 8.39 -7.78 -3.16
N LEU A 27 8.79 -7.45 -4.39
CA LEU A 27 10.18 -7.31 -4.77
C LEU A 27 10.86 -6.18 -4.00
N PHE A 28 10.22 -5.02 -3.86
CA PHE A 28 10.76 -3.90 -3.08
C PHE A 28 10.88 -4.21 -1.58
N LYS A 29 9.97 -5.02 -1.02
CA LYS A 29 10.11 -5.54 0.34
C LYS A 29 11.35 -6.44 0.47
N ALA A 30 11.63 -7.27 -0.53
CA ALA A 30 12.76 -8.19 -0.53
C ALA A 30 14.11 -7.47 -0.71
N THR A 31 14.15 -6.31 -1.38
CA THR A 31 15.39 -5.57 -1.67
C THR A 31 15.69 -4.42 -0.70
N GLU A 32 15.17 -4.45 0.53
CA GLU A 32 15.27 -3.39 1.56
C GLU A 32 14.74 -2.00 1.16
N LYS A 33 14.11 -1.85 -0.02
CA LYS A 33 13.51 -0.59 -0.50
C LYS A 33 12.07 -0.43 0.01
N ARG A 34 11.87 -0.55 1.32
CA ARG A 34 10.54 -0.61 1.95
C ARG A 34 9.69 0.64 1.75
N PHE A 35 10.31 1.82 1.75
CA PHE A 35 9.59 3.08 1.49
C PHE A 35 8.96 3.14 0.09
N ASN A 36 9.71 2.71 -0.94
CA ASN A 36 9.18 2.65 -2.31
C ASN A 36 8.04 1.64 -2.43
N ALA A 37 8.14 0.52 -1.72
CA ALA A 37 7.05 -0.45 -1.61
C ALA A 37 5.80 0.21 -1.00
N ALA A 38 5.96 0.93 0.11
CA ALA A 38 4.87 1.60 0.80
C ALA A 38 4.21 2.67 -0.08
N ARG A 39 5.01 3.51 -0.75
CA ARG A 39 4.50 4.54 -1.63
C ARG A 39 3.66 3.96 -2.78
N LEU A 40 4.18 2.94 -3.46
CA LEU A 40 3.44 2.25 -4.52
C LEU A 40 2.16 1.57 -3.99
N MET A 41 2.21 1.03 -2.76
CA MET A 41 1.06 0.44 -2.09
C MET A 41 -0.02 1.48 -1.75
N PHE A 42 0.38 2.69 -1.36
CA PHE A 42 -0.52 3.82 -1.10
C PHE A 42 -1.23 4.27 -2.38
N GLU A 43 -0.47 4.45 -3.46
CA GLU A 43 -1.01 4.86 -4.76
C GLU A 43 -2.01 3.80 -5.28
N LEU A 44 -1.72 2.51 -5.11
CA LEU A 44 -2.67 1.43 -5.43
C LEU A 44 -3.95 1.52 -4.57
N ALA A 45 -3.82 1.87 -3.29
CA ALA A 45 -4.97 2.01 -2.41
C ALA A 45 -5.89 3.17 -2.84
N GLU A 46 -5.33 4.31 -3.25
CA GLU A 46 -6.11 5.45 -3.76
C GLU A 46 -6.81 5.13 -5.08
N GLU A 47 -6.15 4.39 -5.99
CA GLU A 47 -6.80 3.93 -7.22
C GLU A 47 -7.94 2.95 -6.96
N GLU A 48 -7.75 2.00 -6.04
CA GLU A 48 -8.81 1.06 -5.65
C GLU A 48 -9.97 1.76 -4.95
N GLU A 49 -9.68 2.83 -4.18
CA GLU A 49 -10.70 3.69 -3.57
C GLU A 49 -11.51 4.41 -4.64
N ALA A 50 -10.85 4.97 -5.66
CA ALA A 50 -11.50 5.61 -6.80
C ALA A 50 -12.38 4.63 -7.61
N ARG A 51 -12.02 3.34 -7.64
CA ARG A 51 -12.83 2.28 -8.28
C ARG A 51 -14.04 1.85 -7.44
N GLY A 52 -14.17 2.33 -6.20
CA GLY A 52 -15.23 1.89 -5.30
C GLY A 52 -15.05 0.44 -4.81
N SER A 53 -13.80 -0.02 -4.67
CA SER A 53 -13.51 -1.35 -4.14
C SER A 53 -14.09 -1.56 -2.73
N LYS A 54 -14.30 -2.83 -2.37
CA LYS A 54 -14.88 -3.20 -1.07
C LYS A 54 -14.09 -2.58 0.10
N PRO A 55 -14.76 -2.05 1.13
CA PRO A 55 -14.11 -1.36 2.25
C PRO A 55 -13.13 -2.25 3.03
N GLN A 56 -13.36 -3.58 3.08
CA GLN A 56 -12.41 -4.50 3.72
C GLN A 56 -11.08 -4.57 2.96
N ARG A 57 -11.11 -4.47 1.62
CA ARG A 57 -9.91 -4.47 0.79
C ARG A 57 -9.13 -3.17 1.01
N LEU A 58 -9.81 -2.03 0.96
CA LEU A 58 -9.19 -0.71 1.18
C LEU A 58 -8.54 -0.60 2.56
N LYS A 59 -9.23 -1.04 3.63
CA LYS A 59 -8.62 -1.08 4.97
C LYS A 59 -7.32 -1.89 5.00
N ARG A 60 -7.29 -3.05 4.33
CA ARG A 60 -6.08 -3.90 4.27
C ARG A 60 -4.94 -3.22 3.50
N LEU A 61 -5.24 -2.56 2.38
CA LEU A 61 -4.22 -1.87 1.56
C LEU A 61 -3.60 -0.71 2.34
N TYR A 62 -4.43 0.15 2.95
CA TYR A 62 -3.94 1.27 3.77
C TYR A 62 -3.21 0.80 5.03
N LEU A 63 -3.65 -0.29 5.68
CA LEU A 63 -2.97 -0.86 6.84
C LEU A 63 -1.60 -1.41 6.49
N LEU A 64 -1.49 -2.15 5.38
CA LEU A 64 -0.22 -2.67 4.90
C LEU A 64 0.74 -1.53 4.56
N THR A 65 0.21 -0.45 3.98
CA THR A 65 0.99 0.75 3.68
C THR A 65 1.53 1.41 4.94
N ALA A 66 0.67 1.64 5.95
CA ALA A 66 1.09 2.24 7.22
C ALA A 66 2.19 1.41 7.90
N LEU A 67 2.01 0.09 7.94
CA LEU A 67 2.98 -0.85 8.51
C LEU A 67 4.33 -0.80 7.78
N LEU A 68 4.34 -0.73 6.45
CA LEU A 68 5.58 -0.61 5.68
C LEU A 68 6.31 0.73 5.93
N ILE A 69 5.57 1.82 6.19
CA ILE A 69 6.15 3.13 6.51
C ILE A 69 6.78 3.09 7.90
N ASP A 70 6.06 2.57 8.89
CA ASP A 70 6.57 2.42 10.25
C ASP A 70 7.84 1.54 10.28
N GLU A 71 7.86 0.45 9.50
CA GLU A 71 9.06 -0.41 9.35
C GLU A 71 10.22 0.27 8.62
N SER A 72 9.97 1.34 7.85
CA SER A 72 11.00 2.08 7.13
C SER A 72 11.65 3.19 7.97
N ASN A 73 11.19 3.42 9.21
CA ASN A 73 11.61 4.54 10.08
C ASN A 73 11.47 5.93 9.42
N ASP A 74 10.71 6.03 8.34
CA ASP A 74 10.51 7.28 7.61
C ASP A 74 9.48 8.15 8.32
N GLN A 75 9.91 9.31 8.82
CA GLN A 75 9.05 10.30 9.47
C GLN A 75 8.25 11.15 8.46
N THR A 76 7.81 10.53 7.36
CA THR A 76 6.99 11.22 6.38
C THR A 76 5.55 11.34 6.91
N GLY A 77 4.89 12.47 6.62
CA GLY A 77 3.46 12.65 6.92
C GLY A 77 2.55 11.64 6.20
N LEU A 78 3.11 10.79 5.33
CA LEU A 78 2.40 9.71 4.65
C LEU A 78 1.94 8.62 5.62
N GLY A 79 2.74 8.27 6.64
CA GLY A 79 2.34 7.27 7.65
C GLY A 79 1.09 7.71 8.41
N VAL A 80 1.07 8.97 8.84
CA VAL A 80 -0.08 9.61 9.48
C VAL A 80 -1.31 9.59 8.56
N LYS A 81 -1.16 9.91 7.28
CA LYS A 81 -2.27 9.82 6.31
C LYS A 81 -2.79 8.40 6.15
N ALA A 82 -1.91 7.42 6.04
CA ALA A 82 -2.28 6.02 5.92
C ALA A 82 -3.05 5.53 7.16
N TRP A 83 -2.58 5.85 8.37
CA TRP A 83 -3.26 5.52 9.62
C TRP A 83 -4.66 6.13 9.71
N HIS A 84 -4.82 7.42 9.39
CA HIS A 84 -6.14 8.06 9.36
C HIS A 84 -7.09 7.39 8.35
N ARG A 85 -6.60 7.00 7.16
CA ARG A 85 -7.42 6.27 6.16
C ARG A 85 -7.88 4.92 6.73
N VAL A 86 -7.01 4.17 7.41
CA VAL A 86 -7.35 2.89 8.06
C VAL A 86 -8.45 3.07 9.10
N GLU A 87 -8.32 4.08 9.95
CA GLU A 87 -9.30 4.41 10.98
C GLU A 87 -10.65 4.78 10.35
N ALA A 88 -10.65 5.63 9.33
CA ALA A 88 -11.87 6.01 8.61
C ALA A 88 -12.63 4.78 8.08
N TYR A 89 -11.95 3.86 7.39
CA TYR A 89 -12.58 2.62 6.93
C TYR A 89 -12.99 1.69 8.07
N HIS A 90 -12.25 1.67 9.17
CA HIS A 90 -12.62 0.88 10.33
C HIS A 90 -13.94 1.36 10.95
N PHE A 91 -14.07 2.66 11.21
CA PHE A 91 -15.29 3.26 11.75
C PHE A 91 -16.45 3.14 10.78
N PHE A 92 -16.21 3.36 9.49
CA PHE A 92 -17.23 3.15 8.45
C PHE A 92 -17.80 1.74 8.49
N MET A 93 -16.95 0.71 8.56
CA MET A 93 -17.40 -0.69 8.63
C MET A 93 -18.13 -1.00 9.94
N LEU A 94 -17.72 -0.42 11.08
CA LEU A 94 -18.44 -0.58 12.34
C LEU A 94 -19.83 0.04 12.27
N ALA A 95 -19.96 1.24 11.71
CA ALA A 95 -21.24 1.92 11.51
C ALA A 95 -22.17 1.12 10.59
N GLN A 96 -21.65 0.63 9.46
CA GLN A 96 -22.42 -0.25 8.57
C GLN A 96 -22.93 -1.51 9.29
N ARG A 97 -22.11 -2.12 10.14
CA ARG A 97 -22.49 -3.32 10.89
C ARG A 97 -23.58 -3.02 11.93
N GLN A 98 -23.47 -1.90 12.63
CA GLN A 98 -24.47 -1.50 13.64
C GLN A 98 -25.82 -1.15 13.00
N LEU A 99 -25.82 -0.44 11.87
CA LEU A 99 -27.04 -0.11 11.12
C LEU A 99 -27.76 -1.34 10.56
N LEU A 100 -27.04 -2.41 10.23
CA LEU A 100 -27.62 -3.66 9.73
C LEU A 100 -28.09 -4.62 10.83
N MET A 101 -27.74 -4.35 12.10
CA MET A 101 -28.07 -5.19 13.26
C MET A 101 -29.07 -4.53 14.23
N GLY A 102 -29.52 -3.30 13.95
CA GLY A 102 -30.59 -2.60 14.67
C GLY A 102 -31.91 -2.69 13.94
#